data_AF-A0A8J7KFI9-F1
#
_entry.id   AF-A0A8J7KFI9-F1
#
_cell.length_a   1.000
_cell.length_b   1.000
_cell.length_c   1.000
_cell.angle_alpha   90.00
_cell.angle_beta   90.00
_cell.angle_gamma   90.00
#
_symmetry.space_group_name_H-M   'P 1'
#
loop_
_entity.id
_entity.type
_entity.pdbx_description
1 polymer ?
#
loop_
_entity_poly.entity_id
_entity_poly.type
_entity_poly.pdbx_seq_one_letter_code
_entity_poly.pdbx_strand_id
1 'polypeptide(L)'
;MHFNDTHAHLDNAAKRVTAVNEVRAEKPDALLLDAGDVFSGTLYFNEFLGEADVKFMNMMKVDAMTFGNHEFDLGSSPEGHQALKEFIQAANFPFVSSNVDFSKDPLFEGLFSTKIATTPENSHIYNGIVKEINGEKVGIFGLTTAETANISSPGAIEFKDYIEEAKKMVAEFEKMGINKVIALTHIGYDDNPNVDNDIELAKAVEGIDVIVGGHSHSTLAKPIVIDDHEAPTLIVQAGQYAEHLGVLDVTFDGQGVVVSHNGELIKIGEKKENPEAAKVLKEYAEQIEKVKNEPTGATATQTLENPRTGGDVTMPSVRKNETPLGNLITDGMLAKAKTYNSEVVMAFQNGGGIREAIQAGPITVGEVISVLPFGNTLATMDVSGAELKQAFEISVGQYPAENGGFLHVSGAKVQFDSTQPTGKRIVSIAYKNADGQYVDVQDEKTYTVATNAFTAKGGDGYDVFKKAYAEGRVTDLGLSDWENLRDHVASLKTVNPKVEQRIVDVSENVELPGGEVDADDFSGTAEAPKVYNGNVTVAISDLASFEHVTVKGNLSFTGDLSEHTTFTNIVIEGDLDVSELNTERFTFYGIQVSGDVIF
;
A
#
# COMPACT_ATOMS: atom_id res chain seq x y z
N MET A 1 11.88 3.00 26.86
CA MET A 1 10.65 2.53 26.20
C MET A 1 10.55 3.20 24.84
N HIS A 2 9.94 2.56 23.86
CA HIS A 2 9.77 3.17 22.55
C HIS A 2 8.54 2.70 21.78
N PHE A 3 8.09 3.58 20.88
CA PHE A 3 7.17 3.30 19.78
C PHE A 3 7.82 3.73 18.47
N ASN A 4 7.29 3.22 17.36
CA ASN A 4 7.65 3.58 16.00
C ASN A 4 6.45 3.21 15.09
N ASP A 5 6.31 3.91 13.97
CA ASP A 5 5.37 3.53 12.89
C ASP A 5 3.92 3.34 13.39
N THR A 6 3.43 4.27 14.21
CA THR A 6 2.09 4.16 14.79
C THR A 6 1.00 4.45 13.77
N HIS A 7 1.30 5.19 12.70
CA HIS A 7 0.45 5.40 11.52
C HIS A 7 -1.02 5.69 11.87
N ALA A 8 -1.26 6.64 12.76
CA ALA A 8 -2.58 7.03 13.23
C ALA A 8 -3.49 5.89 13.74
N HIS A 9 -2.94 4.78 14.22
CA HIS A 9 -3.71 3.67 14.79
C HIS A 9 -4.14 3.98 16.23
N LEU A 10 -5.23 4.74 16.38
CA LEU A 10 -5.71 5.24 17.68
C LEU A 10 -6.65 4.30 18.44
N ASP A 11 -7.16 3.23 17.82
CA ASP A 11 -8.10 2.29 18.47
C ASP A 11 -7.57 1.72 19.80
N ASN A 12 -6.26 1.53 19.92
CA ASN A 12 -5.60 1.06 21.14
C ASN A 12 -4.89 2.17 21.94
N ALA A 13 -5.13 3.46 21.65
CA ALA A 13 -4.45 4.58 22.32
C ALA A 13 -4.64 4.57 23.84
N ALA A 14 -5.85 4.24 24.32
CA ALA A 14 -6.11 4.15 25.75
C ALA A 14 -5.33 3.01 26.43
N LYS A 15 -5.07 1.92 25.71
CA LYS A 15 -4.26 0.80 26.19
C LYS A 15 -2.76 1.13 26.17
N ARG A 16 -2.29 1.89 25.17
CA ARG A 16 -0.91 2.42 25.14
C ARG A 16 -0.60 3.24 26.38
N VAL A 17 -1.50 4.15 26.76
CA VAL A 17 -1.35 4.96 27.98
C VAL A 17 -1.20 4.07 29.21
N THR A 18 -2.01 3.02 29.35
CA THR A 18 -1.85 2.04 30.43
C THR A 18 -0.49 1.35 30.40
N ALA A 19 -0.05 0.85 29.24
CA ALA A 19 1.22 0.15 29.10
C ALA A 19 2.40 1.01 29.57
N VAL A 20 2.45 2.26 29.12
CA VAL A 20 3.49 3.23 29.52
C VAL A 20 3.42 3.52 31.02
N ASN A 21 2.22 3.72 31.56
CA ASN A 21 2.03 3.99 32.99
C ASN A 21 2.44 2.80 33.88
N GLU A 22 2.19 1.56 33.45
CA GLU A 22 2.62 0.36 34.16
C GLU A 22 4.15 0.26 34.22
N VAL A 23 4.84 0.48 33.09
CA VAL A 23 6.32 0.48 33.09
C VAL A 23 6.87 1.60 33.98
N ARG A 24 6.30 2.81 33.91
CA ARG A 24 6.75 3.93 34.75
C ARG A 24 6.37 3.81 36.22
N ALA A 25 5.39 3.00 36.57
CA ALA A 25 5.10 2.68 37.98
C ALA A 25 6.26 1.87 38.61
N GLU A 26 6.94 1.04 37.81
CA GLU A 26 8.11 0.28 38.24
C GLU A 26 9.43 1.05 38.03
N LYS A 27 9.50 1.84 36.95
CA LYS A 27 10.70 2.58 36.52
C LYS A 27 10.35 4.05 36.24
N PRO A 28 10.25 4.91 37.28
CA PRO A 28 9.75 6.28 37.14
C PRO A 28 10.52 7.14 36.13
N ASP A 29 11.83 6.92 36.00
CA ASP A 29 12.72 7.67 35.10
C ASP A 29 12.90 7.03 33.72
N ALA A 30 12.07 6.02 33.38
CA ALA A 30 12.13 5.40 32.06
C ALA A 30 11.72 6.39 30.96
N LEU A 31 12.65 6.63 30.02
CA LEU A 31 12.39 7.41 28.81
C LEU A 31 11.33 6.74 27.94
N LEU A 32 10.48 7.55 27.32
CA LEU A 32 9.63 7.15 26.20
C LEU A 32 10.07 7.89 24.93
N LEU A 33 10.58 7.17 23.94
CA LEU A 33 11.00 7.73 22.65
C LEU A 33 10.05 7.28 21.54
N ASP A 34 9.83 8.14 20.55
CA ASP A 34 9.03 7.80 19.37
C ASP A 34 9.88 7.95 18.10
N ALA A 35 10.01 6.85 17.35
CA ALA A 35 10.91 6.79 16.21
C ALA A 35 10.25 7.24 14.88
N GLY A 36 9.18 8.04 14.91
CA GLY A 36 8.58 8.62 13.70
C GLY A 36 7.47 7.78 13.08
N ASP A 37 6.87 8.32 12.01
CA ASP A 37 5.68 7.80 11.33
C ASP A 37 4.48 7.66 12.28
N VAL A 38 4.14 8.78 12.90
CA VAL A 38 2.85 8.97 13.57
C VAL A 38 1.78 9.29 12.53
N PHE A 39 2.15 10.03 11.48
CA PHE A 39 1.24 10.47 10.43
C PHE A 39 0.83 9.33 9.48
N SER A 40 -0.31 9.55 8.80
CA SER A 40 -0.90 8.69 7.78
C SER A 40 -1.27 7.27 8.24
N GLY A 41 -2.30 6.65 7.62
CA GLY A 41 -2.63 5.24 7.83
C GLY A 41 -4.08 4.94 8.20
N THR A 42 -4.77 5.83 8.92
CA THR A 42 -6.20 5.66 9.24
C THR A 42 -6.99 6.96 9.09
N LEU A 43 -8.32 6.86 9.11
CA LEU A 43 -9.22 8.03 9.12
C LEU A 43 -8.91 9.03 10.24
N TYR A 44 -8.27 8.62 11.34
CA TYR A 44 -7.84 9.55 12.38
C TYR A 44 -6.86 10.60 11.83
N PHE A 45 -5.94 10.22 10.96
CA PHE A 45 -5.05 11.19 10.33
C PHE A 45 -5.80 12.08 9.33
N ASN A 46 -6.65 11.48 8.48
CA ASN A 46 -7.38 12.27 7.48
C ASN A 46 -8.29 13.32 8.11
N GLU A 47 -8.89 13.02 9.26
CA GLU A 47 -9.80 13.93 9.95
C GLU A 47 -9.07 14.91 10.88
N PHE A 48 -8.04 14.46 11.60
CA PHE A 48 -7.42 15.24 12.68
C PHE A 48 -5.98 15.68 12.40
N LEU A 49 -5.38 15.27 11.28
CA LEU A 49 -4.06 15.71 10.80
C LEU A 49 -2.96 15.62 11.89
N GLY A 50 -3.00 14.56 12.71
CA GLY A 50 -2.07 14.30 13.82
C GLY A 50 -2.45 14.91 15.17
N GLU A 51 -3.48 15.77 15.24
CA GLU A 51 -3.94 16.38 16.51
C GLU A 51 -4.39 15.32 17.52
N ALA A 52 -5.10 14.30 17.06
CA ALA A 52 -5.57 13.22 17.91
C ALA A 52 -4.38 12.40 18.46
N ASP A 53 -3.36 12.14 17.64
CA ASP A 53 -2.16 11.40 18.01
C ASP A 53 -1.34 12.12 19.08
N VAL A 54 -0.98 13.39 18.83
CA VAL A 54 -0.18 14.18 19.76
C VAL A 54 -0.87 14.33 21.12
N LYS A 55 -2.21 14.30 21.15
CA LYS A 55 -2.98 14.29 22.41
C LYS A 55 -2.62 13.09 23.27
N PHE A 56 -2.58 11.89 22.71
CA PHE A 56 -2.21 10.67 23.45
C PHE A 56 -0.71 10.62 23.75
N MET A 57 0.15 11.08 22.84
CA MET A 57 1.59 11.19 23.09
C MET A 57 1.87 12.12 24.29
N ASN A 58 1.15 13.24 24.39
CA ASN A 58 1.20 14.15 25.53
C ASN A 58 0.74 13.49 26.84
N MET A 59 -0.34 12.70 26.80
CA MET A 59 -0.79 11.93 27.97
C MET A 59 0.25 10.90 28.41
N MET A 60 0.94 10.29 27.45
CA MET A 60 2.03 9.35 27.68
C MET A 60 3.35 10.04 28.02
N LYS A 61 3.44 11.39 28.01
CA LYS A 61 4.66 12.14 28.31
C LYS A 61 5.87 11.59 27.53
N VAL A 62 5.77 11.55 26.20
CA VAL A 62 6.91 11.25 25.33
C VAL A 62 8.06 12.19 25.67
N ASP A 63 9.29 11.68 25.68
CA ASP A 63 10.51 12.42 26.05
C ASP A 63 11.19 13.07 24.84
N ALA A 64 11.13 12.41 23.67
CA ALA A 64 11.55 12.95 22.38
C ALA A 64 10.94 12.11 21.24
N MET A 65 10.78 12.75 20.08
CA MET A 65 10.36 12.11 18.84
C MET A 65 11.35 12.46 17.71
N THR A 66 11.63 11.54 16.80
CA THR A 66 12.24 11.88 15.50
C THR A 66 11.18 11.89 14.40
N PHE A 67 11.51 12.42 13.23
CA PHE A 67 10.59 12.43 12.08
C PHE A 67 10.80 11.17 11.26
N GLY A 68 9.70 10.55 10.87
CA GLY A 68 9.65 9.61 9.77
C GLY A 68 9.26 10.29 8.46
N ASN A 69 9.16 9.50 7.39
CA ASN A 69 8.83 10.04 6.09
C ASN A 69 7.39 10.53 6.02
N HIS A 70 6.45 9.88 6.73
CA HIS A 70 5.03 10.23 6.65
C HIS A 70 4.67 11.55 7.32
N GLU A 71 5.53 12.08 8.21
CA GLU A 71 5.36 13.43 8.74
C GLU A 71 5.35 14.51 7.64
N PHE A 72 5.89 14.22 6.46
CA PHE A 72 6.03 15.15 5.33
C PHE A 72 4.95 14.98 4.24
N ASP A 73 3.99 14.05 4.40
CA ASP A 73 3.06 13.67 3.33
C ASP A 73 2.23 14.82 2.78
N LEU A 74 1.85 15.76 3.65
CA LEU A 74 0.99 16.89 3.31
C LEU A 74 1.77 18.08 2.75
N GLY A 75 3.10 18.02 2.62
CA GLY A 75 3.89 19.18 2.18
C GLY A 75 3.61 19.66 0.75
N SER A 76 3.03 18.80 -0.11
CA SER A 76 2.56 19.16 -1.45
C SER A 76 1.10 19.62 -1.48
N SER A 77 0.40 19.58 -0.34
CA SER A 77 -0.98 20.05 -0.23
C SER A 77 -1.05 21.58 -0.39
N PRO A 78 -2.23 22.17 -0.68
CA PRO A 78 -2.39 23.62 -0.73
C PRO A 78 -1.94 24.33 0.56
N GLU A 79 -2.05 23.65 1.70
CA GLU A 79 -1.65 24.10 3.03
C GLU A 79 -0.17 23.82 3.36
N GLY A 80 0.54 23.06 2.51
CA GLY A 80 1.93 22.66 2.73
C GLY A 80 2.14 21.94 4.07
N HIS A 81 3.26 22.21 4.74
CA HIS A 81 3.57 21.59 6.05
C HIS A 81 2.82 22.20 7.25
N GLN A 82 1.70 22.88 7.05
CA GLN A 82 0.95 23.52 8.14
C GLN A 82 0.49 22.49 9.19
N ALA A 83 0.02 21.32 8.77
CA ALA A 83 -0.36 20.23 9.68
C ALA A 83 0.83 19.72 10.52
N LEU A 84 1.99 19.51 9.89
CA LEU A 84 3.22 19.10 10.59
C LEU A 84 3.64 20.15 11.63
N LYS A 85 3.60 21.44 11.25
CA LYS A 85 3.87 22.54 12.17
C LYS A 85 2.92 22.53 13.36
N GLU A 86 1.62 22.39 13.14
CA GLU A 86 0.61 22.37 14.20
C GLU A 86 0.78 21.16 15.14
N PHE A 87 1.11 20.00 14.58
CA PHE A 87 1.47 18.81 15.36
C PHE A 87 2.68 19.06 16.27
N ILE A 88 3.75 19.65 15.74
CA ILE A 88 4.93 20.04 16.55
C ILE A 88 4.54 21.03 17.63
N GLN A 89 3.74 22.05 17.30
CA GLN A 89 3.29 23.08 18.25
C GLN A 89 2.38 22.53 19.36
N ALA A 90 1.66 21.44 19.10
CA ALA A 90 0.83 20.76 20.08
C ALA A 90 1.61 19.78 20.98
N ALA A 91 2.85 19.42 20.62
CA ALA A 91 3.65 18.45 21.37
C ALA A 91 4.25 19.06 22.65
N ASN A 92 4.08 18.37 23.78
CA ASN A 92 4.70 18.69 25.07
C ASN A 92 6.09 18.05 25.22
N PHE A 93 6.79 17.87 24.11
CA PHE A 93 8.10 17.26 24.01
C PHE A 93 8.88 17.85 22.84
N PRO A 94 10.22 17.77 22.85
CA PRO A 94 11.06 18.19 21.74
C PRO A 94 11.12 17.12 20.63
N PHE A 95 11.48 17.58 19.44
CA PHE A 95 11.82 16.74 18.31
C PHE A 95 13.33 16.73 18.09
N VAL A 96 13.85 15.59 17.62
CA VAL A 96 15.26 15.44 17.23
C VAL A 96 15.37 15.00 15.78
N SER A 97 16.20 15.68 14.99
CA SER A 97 16.63 15.24 13.67
C SER A 97 17.87 16.02 13.25
N SER A 98 19.01 15.34 13.11
CA SER A 98 20.29 15.97 12.76
C SER A 98 20.53 16.06 11.27
N ASN A 99 19.90 15.21 10.47
CA ASN A 99 20.11 15.16 9.03
C ASN A 99 19.00 15.85 8.20
N VAL A 100 17.96 16.38 8.83
CA VAL A 100 16.91 17.14 8.14
C VAL A 100 17.14 18.64 8.28
N ASP A 101 17.10 19.37 7.17
CA ASP A 101 17.28 20.82 7.12
C ASP A 101 15.95 21.53 6.83
N PHE A 102 15.30 22.00 7.88
CA PHE A 102 14.04 22.75 7.80
C PHE A 102 14.25 24.24 7.45
N SER A 103 15.49 24.73 7.34
CA SER A 103 15.77 26.18 7.27
C SER A 103 15.24 26.87 6.00
N LYS A 104 14.94 26.09 4.95
CA LYS A 104 14.40 26.61 3.68
C LYS A 104 12.87 26.71 3.67
N ASP A 105 12.19 26.14 4.66
CA ASP A 105 10.75 26.26 4.80
C ASP A 105 10.42 27.31 5.89
N PRO A 106 9.84 28.46 5.52
CA PRO A 106 9.53 29.54 6.46
C PRO A 106 8.51 29.15 7.54
N LEU A 107 7.77 28.04 7.40
CA LEU A 107 6.87 27.56 8.46
C LEU A 107 7.60 27.14 9.73
N PHE A 108 8.87 26.75 9.60
CA PHE A 108 9.71 26.26 10.71
C PHE A 108 10.69 27.31 11.24
N GLU A 109 10.61 28.56 10.74
CA GLU A 109 11.40 29.66 11.30
C GLU A 109 11.08 29.84 12.79
N GLY A 110 12.12 29.80 13.62
CA GLY A 110 12.00 29.87 15.08
C GLY A 110 11.62 28.56 15.79
N LEU A 111 11.19 27.52 15.05
CA LEU A 111 10.95 26.18 15.60
C LEU A 111 12.17 25.26 15.47
N PHE A 112 12.98 25.46 14.43
CA PHE A 112 14.15 24.63 14.13
C PHE A 112 15.48 25.25 14.59
N SER A 113 16.33 24.41 15.17
CA SER A 113 17.69 24.76 15.60
C SER A 113 18.67 23.62 15.31
N THR A 114 19.80 23.92 14.67
CA THR A 114 20.85 22.93 14.38
C THR A 114 21.73 22.56 15.57
N LYS A 115 21.37 23.01 16.79
CA LYS A 115 22.20 22.83 17.99
C LYS A 115 21.77 21.63 18.82
N ILE A 116 22.69 21.14 19.65
CA ILE A 116 22.35 20.27 20.78
C ILE A 116 21.75 21.13 21.91
N ALA A 117 20.56 20.77 22.38
CA ALA A 117 19.93 21.44 23.51
C ALA A 117 20.12 20.66 24.83
N THR A 118 20.76 21.29 25.82
CA THR A 118 20.87 20.72 27.17
C THR A 118 19.64 20.96 28.05
N THR A 119 18.79 21.90 27.62
CA THR A 119 17.50 22.21 28.23
C THR A 119 16.50 22.40 27.08
N PRO A 120 16.10 21.30 26.41
CA PRO A 120 15.24 21.38 25.24
C PRO A 120 13.87 21.95 25.61
N GLU A 121 13.37 22.84 24.78
CA GLU A 121 12.00 23.34 24.88
C GLU A 121 11.04 22.36 24.19
N ASN A 122 9.83 22.24 24.74
CA ASN A 122 8.76 21.52 24.06
C ASN A 122 8.45 22.19 22.72
N SER A 123 7.90 21.43 21.78
CA SER A 123 7.44 21.98 20.50
C SER A 123 8.55 22.59 19.62
N HIS A 124 9.81 22.18 19.82
CA HIS A 124 10.96 22.65 19.05
C HIS A 124 11.74 21.48 18.46
N ILE A 125 12.45 21.75 17.37
CA ILE A 125 13.26 20.80 16.63
C ILE A 125 14.73 21.10 16.88
N TYR A 126 15.48 20.07 17.31
CA TYR A 126 16.92 20.15 17.54
C TYR A 126 17.66 19.06 16.75
N ASN A 127 18.94 19.25 16.45
CA ASN A 127 19.76 18.14 15.93
C ASN A 127 19.90 17.03 16.98
N GLY A 128 19.99 17.41 18.25
CA GLY A 128 20.00 16.49 19.38
C GLY A 128 19.70 17.19 20.70
N ILE A 129 19.48 16.41 21.74
CA ILE A 129 19.20 16.87 23.10
C ILE A 129 20.04 16.11 24.11
N VAL A 130 20.14 16.65 25.32
CA VAL A 130 20.72 15.95 26.47
C VAL A 130 19.65 15.75 27.52
N LYS A 131 19.51 14.51 28.00
CA LYS A 131 18.63 14.15 29.11
C LYS A 131 19.48 13.71 30.30
N GLU A 132 19.08 14.11 31.49
CA GLU A 132 19.66 13.60 32.74
C GLU A 132 18.78 12.47 33.27
N ILE A 133 19.38 11.30 33.48
CA ILE A 133 18.68 10.09 33.91
C ILE A 133 19.51 9.49 35.03
N ASN A 134 18.93 9.36 36.22
CA ASN A 134 19.64 8.86 37.41
C ASN A 134 20.95 9.62 37.72
N GLY A 135 21.02 10.91 37.38
CA GLY A 135 22.20 11.77 37.58
C GLY A 135 23.27 11.65 36.48
N GLU A 136 23.06 10.82 35.45
CA GLU A 136 23.94 10.66 34.30
C GLU A 136 23.38 11.39 33.07
N LYS A 137 24.26 11.95 32.24
CA LYS A 137 23.86 12.60 30.99
C LYS A 137 23.80 11.59 29.86
N VAL A 138 22.71 11.60 29.12
CA VAL A 138 22.51 10.81 27.90
C VAL A 138 22.23 11.75 26.74
N GLY A 139 23.02 11.63 25.68
CA GLY A 139 22.80 12.33 24.42
C GLY A 139 21.79 11.58 23.56
N ILE A 140 20.87 12.31 22.94
CA ILE A 140 19.87 11.74 22.03
C ILE A 140 19.87 12.58 20.75
N PHE A 141 20.07 11.97 19.59
CA PHE A 141 19.97 12.65 18.30
C PHE A 141 19.05 11.88 17.36
N GLY A 142 18.50 12.58 16.37
CA GLY A 142 17.51 12.01 15.46
C GLY A 142 18.05 11.81 14.05
N LEU A 143 17.54 10.82 13.32
CA LEU A 143 17.82 10.65 11.89
C LEU A 143 16.54 10.27 11.14
N THR A 144 16.36 10.81 9.95
CA THR A 144 15.21 10.54 9.08
C THR A 144 15.69 10.07 7.72
N THR A 145 15.03 9.09 7.12
CA THR A 145 15.42 8.54 5.81
C THR A 145 15.50 9.63 4.73
N ALA A 146 16.59 9.65 3.97
CA ALA A 146 16.76 10.49 2.79
C ALA A 146 15.81 10.10 1.64
N GLU A 147 15.24 8.88 1.69
CA GLU A 147 14.20 8.46 0.75
C GLU A 147 12.95 9.33 0.83
N THR A 148 12.73 10.02 1.95
CA THR A 148 11.62 10.99 2.13
C THR A 148 11.51 11.98 0.97
N ALA A 149 12.63 12.36 0.34
CA ALA A 149 12.66 13.20 -0.86
C ALA A 149 11.84 12.65 -2.04
N ASN A 150 11.66 11.33 -2.11
CA ASN A 150 11.00 10.62 -3.20
C ASN A 150 9.72 9.87 -2.77
N ILE A 151 9.59 9.51 -1.49
CA ILE A 151 8.46 8.70 -0.97
C ILE A 151 7.42 9.51 -0.20
N SER A 152 7.62 10.82 -0.08
CA SER A 152 6.69 11.75 0.57
C SER A 152 6.70 13.10 -0.15
N SER A 153 6.35 14.19 0.54
CA SER A 153 6.21 15.52 -0.05
C SER A 153 6.98 16.63 0.69
N PRO A 154 8.31 16.51 0.91
CA PRO A 154 9.06 17.42 1.78
C PRO A 154 9.28 18.84 1.23
N GLY A 155 8.85 19.15 0.01
CA GLY A 155 8.99 20.48 -0.58
C GLY A 155 10.44 20.99 -0.61
N ALA A 156 10.73 22.07 0.12
CA ALA A 156 12.07 22.69 0.16
C ALA A 156 12.98 22.10 1.26
N ILE A 157 12.48 21.19 2.09
CA ILE A 157 13.24 20.54 3.18
C ILE A 157 14.23 19.54 2.59
N GLU A 158 15.46 19.56 3.09
CA GLU A 158 16.56 18.74 2.57
C GLU A 158 17.01 17.67 3.56
N PHE A 159 17.44 16.53 3.04
CA PHE A 159 17.91 15.38 3.81
C PHE A 159 19.39 15.14 3.51
N LYS A 160 20.21 15.12 4.56
CA LYS A 160 21.67 14.94 4.51
C LYS A 160 22.02 13.48 4.80
N ASP A 161 23.26 13.10 4.46
CA ASP A 161 23.79 11.77 4.72
C ASP A 161 23.75 11.44 6.22
N TYR A 162 23.08 10.33 6.56
CA TYR A 162 22.82 9.94 7.94
C TYR A 162 24.10 9.53 8.68
N ILE A 163 25.07 8.90 8.01
CA ILE A 163 26.35 8.48 8.61
C ILE A 163 27.22 9.70 8.92
N GLU A 164 27.33 10.65 8.00
CA GLU A 164 28.10 11.87 8.19
C GLU A 164 27.54 12.71 9.35
N GLU A 165 26.21 12.87 9.41
CA GLU A 165 25.57 13.62 10.49
C GLU A 165 25.65 12.88 11.83
N ALA A 166 25.48 11.55 11.86
CA ALA A 166 25.65 10.76 13.09
C ALA A 166 27.07 10.88 13.67
N LYS A 167 28.12 10.81 12.83
CA LYS A 167 29.51 11.01 13.26
C LYS A 167 29.73 12.39 13.86
N LYS A 168 29.10 13.43 13.30
CA LYS A 168 29.16 14.79 13.88
C LYS A 168 28.48 14.83 15.24
N MET A 169 27.31 14.19 15.38
CA MET A 169 26.56 14.18 16.64
C MET A 169 27.30 13.46 17.76
N VAL A 170 27.85 12.26 17.50
CA VAL A 170 28.68 11.53 18.47
C VAL A 170 29.86 12.39 18.92
N ALA A 171 30.61 12.97 17.98
CA ALA A 171 31.77 13.80 18.30
C ALA A 171 31.39 15.05 19.12
N GLU A 172 30.22 15.65 18.89
CA GLU A 172 29.74 16.78 19.70
C GLU A 172 29.33 16.36 21.12
N PHE A 173 28.67 15.21 21.29
CA PHE A 173 28.36 14.67 22.62
C PHE A 173 29.63 14.33 23.41
N GLU A 174 30.63 13.71 22.77
CA GLU A 174 31.93 13.41 23.40
C GLU A 174 32.66 14.68 23.86
N LYS A 175 32.66 15.75 23.05
CA LYS A 175 33.22 17.06 23.44
C LYS A 175 32.51 17.65 24.67
N MET A 176 31.23 17.34 24.86
CA MET A 176 30.44 17.72 26.03
C MET A 176 30.69 16.81 27.24
N GLY A 177 31.53 15.78 27.10
CA GLY A 177 31.82 14.78 28.13
C GLY A 177 30.69 13.77 28.33
N ILE A 178 29.84 13.59 27.32
CA ILE A 178 28.74 12.62 27.31
C ILE A 178 29.25 11.34 26.64
N ASN A 179 29.08 10.21 27.32
CA ASN A 179 29.55 8.90 26.89
C ASN A 179 28.42 7.86 26.80
N LYS A 180 27.16 8.34 26.72
CA LYS A 180 25.97 7.52 26.57
C LYS A 180 25.13 8.17 25.47
N VAL A 181 25.01 7.54 24.32
CA VAL A 181 24.42 8.11 23.11
C VAL A 181 23.33 7.19 22.57
N ILE A 182 22.15 7.76 22.38
CA ILE A 182 21.02 7.13 21.71
C ILE A 182 20.83 7.80 20.35
N ALA A 183 20.84 7.02 19.28
CA ALA A 183 20.31 7.42 17.99
C ALA A 183 18.83 7.04 17.93
N LEU A 184 17.95 8.01 17.75
CA LEU A 184 16.53 7.82 17.53
C LEU A 184 16.28 7.94 16.02
N THR A 185 16.01 6.85 15.33
CA THR A 185 16.14 6.79 13.88
C THR A 185 14.86 6.36 13.20
N HIS A 186 14.64 6.92 12.02
CA HIS A 186 13.61 6.50 11.08
C HIS A 186 14.25 6.23 9.72
N ILE A 187 15.17 5.25 9.70
CA ILE A 187 15.98 4.90 8.52
C ILE A 187 15.92 3.41 8.16
N GLY A 188 15.12 2.62 8.89
CA GLY A 188 14.93 1.20 8.64
C GLY A 188 15.97 0.30 9.31
N TYR A 189 15.52 -0.83 9.88
CA TYR A 189 16.41 -1.81 10.50
C TYR A 189 17.31 -2.51 9.47
N ASP A 190 16.70 -3.11 8.45
CA ASP A 190 17.35 -3.86 7.37
C ASP A 190 16.81 -3.48 5.99
N ASP A 191 16.58 -2.18 5.76
CA ASP A 191 15.89 -1.67 4.57
C ASP A 191 16.79 -1.58 3.32
N ASN A 192 17.28 -0.40 2.92
CA ASN A 192 18.15 -0.25 1.75
C ASN A 192 19.58 0.15 2.17
N PRO A 193 20.54 -0.77 2.26
CA PRO A 193 21.91 -0.46 2.70
C PRO A 193 22.67 0.51 1.78
N ASN A 194 22.16 0.78 0.56
CA ASN A 194 22.74 1.78 -0.34
C ASN A 194 22.20 3.19 -0.11
N VAL A 195 21.06 3.31 0.60
CA VAL A 195 20.48 4.58 1.00
C VAL A 195 20.69 4.70 2.50
N ASP A 196 19.76 4.21 3.32
CA ASP A 196 19.88 4.29 4.78
C ASP A 196 19.50 2.97 5.48
N ASN A 197 20.15 2.68 6.61
CA ASN A 197 19.99 1.42 7.33
C ASN A 197 20.59 1.47 8.75
N ASP A 198 19.87 1.03 9.79
CA ASP A 198 20.33 1.03 11.18
C ASP A 198 21.50 0.07 11.44
N ILE A 199 21.55 -1.08 10.76
CA ILE A 199 22.68 -2.02 10.87
C ILE A 199 23.94 -1.37 10.30
N GLU A 200 23.85 -0.71 9.14
CA GLU A 200 25.01 -0.03 8.54
C GLU A 200 25.42 1.21 9.35
N LEU A 201 24.47 1.93 9.94
CA LEU A 201 24.75 3.00 10.90
C LEU A 201 25.60 2.49 12.07
N ALA A 202 25.16 1.40 12.72
CA ALA A 202 25.84 0.81 13.87
C ALA A 202 27.27 0.35 13.55
N LYS A 203 27.50 -0.19 12.34
CA LYS A 203 28.85 -0.61 11.89
C LYS A 203 29.76 0.55 11.51
N ALA A 204 29.18 1.65 11.02
CA ALA A 204 29.93 2.76 10.45
C ALA A 204 30.26 3.86 11.47
N VAL A 205 29.55 3.92 12.60
CA VAL A 205 29.62 5.01 13.58
C VAL A 205 29.85 4.48 14.99
N GLU A 206 31.13 4.42 15.35
CA GLU A 206 31.56 4.16 16.74
C GLU A 206 31.03 5.24 17.69
N GLY A 207 30.67 4.85 18.91
CA GLY A 207 30.19 5.75 19.96
C GLY A 207 28.66 5.89 20.06
N ILE A 208 27.89 5.19 19.22
CA ILE A 208 26.44 5.00 19.42
C ILE A 208 26.22 3.75 20.28
N ASP A 209 25.54 3.89 21.42
CA ASP A 209 25.28 2.75 22.31
C ASP A 209 23.96 2.05 21.99
N VAL A 210 22.94 2.83 21.64
CA VAL A 210 21.58 2.34 21.37
C VAL A 210 21.02 3.04 20.14
N ILE A 211 20.49 2.25 19.22
CA ILE A 211 19.65 2.70 18.10
C ILE A 211 18.22 2.28 18.40
N VAL A 212 17.32 3.25 18.46
CA VAL A 212 15.87 3.05 18.56
C VAL A 212 15.27 3.41 17.21
N GLY A 213 14.94 2.40 16.42
CA GLY A 213 14.60 2.54 15.00
C GLY A 213 13.10 2.50 14.68
N GLY A 214 12.79 2.74 13.39
CA GLY A 214 11.46 2.76 12.78
C GLY A 214 11.52 2.40 11.28
N HIS A 215 10.54 2.84 10.48
CA HIS A 215 10.45 2.76 9.01
C HIS A 215 10.17 1.36 8.45
N SER A 216 11.00 0.38 8.81
CA SER A 216 10.95 -0.99 8.25
C SER A 216 9.83 -1.88 8.84
N HIS A 217 9.09 -1.36 9.82
CA HIS A 217 8.07 -2.10 10.59
C HIS A 217 8.59 -3.39 11.27
N SER A 218 9.90 -3.47 11.51
CA SER A 218 10.55 -4.66 12.04
C SER A 218 10.10 -4.97 13.47
N THR A 219 9.64 -6.21 13.70
CA THR A 219 9.30 -6.71 15.03
C THR A 219 10.49 -7.43 15.64
N LEU A 220 11.31 -6.70 16.40
CA LEU A 220 12.50 -7.25 17.06
C LEU A 220 12.14 -7.72 18.48
N ALA A 221 11.83 -9.01 18.61
CA ALA A 221 11.45 -9.60 19.89
C ALA A 221 12.53 -9.49 20.98
N LYS A 222 13.80 -9.33 20.57
CA LYS A 222 14.96 -9.06 21.41
C LYS A 222 15.87 -8.04 20.72
N PRO A 223 16.69 -7.29 21.47
CA PRO A 223 17.64 -6.35 20.89
C PRO A 223 18.66 -7.07 20.02
N ILE A 224 18.99 -6.48 18.88
CA ILE A 224 20.06 -6.93 18.01
C ILE A 224 21.36 -6.28 18.47
N VAL A 225 22.44 -7.05 18.55
CA VAL A 225 23.75 -6.59 19.01
C VAL A 225 24.69 -6.53 17.81
N ILE A 226 25.24 -5.35 17.56
CA ILE A 226 26.30 -5.11 16.57
C ILE A 226 27.60 -4.90 17.33
N ASP A 227 28.63 -5.68 17.01
CA ASP A 227 29.89 -5.77 17.77
C ASP A 227 31.10 -5.52 16.85
N ASP A 228 30.95 -4.56 15.94
CA ASP A 228 31.96 -4.15 14.96
C ASP A 228 33.00 -3.17 15.53
N HIS A 229 32.76 -2.65 16.74
CA HIS A 229 33.61 -1.72 17.50
C HIS A 229 34.03 -2.29 18.86
N GLU A 230 34.85 -1.58 19.65
CA GLU A 230 35.23 -2.06 21.00
C GLU A 230 34.03 -2.12 21.97
N ALA A 231 33.03 -1.25 21.78
CA ALA A 231 31.78 -1.24 22.51
C ALA A 231 30.63 -1.65 21.58
N PRO A 232 29.71 -2.52 22.02
CA PRO A 232 28.61 -2.98 21.18
C PRO A 232 27.50 -1.93 21.09
N THR A 233 26.84 -1.87 19.93
CA THR A 233 25.64 -1.08 19.71
C THR A 233 24.40 -1.98 19.74
N LEU A 234 23.36 -1.57 20.47
CA LEU A 234 22.08 -2.27 20.55
C LEU A 234 21.07 -1.65 19.58
N ILE A 235 20.36 -2.47 18.80
CA ILE A 235 19.27 -2.00 17.92
C ILE A 235 17.93 -2.58 18.40
N VAL A 236 16.91 -1.74 18.50
CA VAL A 236 15.53 -2.12 18.87
C VAL A 236 14.48 -1.46 17.98
N GLN A 237 13.41 -2.20 17.69
CA GLN A 237 12.21 -1.72 16.96
C GLN A 237 10.98 -2.52 17.43
N ALA A 238 9.81 -1.88 17.49
CA ALA A 238 8.60 -2.40 18.14
C ALA A 238 7.49 -2.80 17.14
N GLY A 239 7.84 -3.18 15.91
CA GLY A 239 6.86 -3.53 14.88
C GLY A 239 6.21 -2.28 14.29
N GLN A 240 4.88 -2.24 14.24
CA GLN A 240 4.10 -1.13 13.69
C GLN A 240 2.75 -0.99 14.42
N TYR A 241 1.99 0.05 14.07
CA TYR A 241 0.58 0.28 14.41
C TYR A 241 0.27 0.27 15.91
N ALA A 242 1.29 0.57 16.72
CA ALA A 242 1.22 0.47 18.17
C ALA A 242 0.77 -0.92 18.67
N GLU A 243 1.09 -2.00 17.97
CA GLU A 243 0.83 -3.37 18.44
C GLU A 243 1.63 -3.68 19.71
N HIS A 244 2.84 -3.12 19.81
CA HIS A 244 3.76 -3.32 20.92
C HIS A 244 4.29 -2.00 21.50
N LEU A 245 4.56 -2.00 22.80
CA LEU A 245 5.48 -1.07 23.45
C LEU A 245 6.83 -1.77 23.60
N GLY A 246 7.87 -1.20 22.99
CA GLY A 246 9.23 -1.69 23.16
C GLY A 246 9.81 -1.26 24.51
N VAL A 247 10.39 -2.20 25.25
CA VAL A 247 11.07 -1.93 26.52
C VAL A 247 12.48 -2.49 26.44
N LEU A 248 13.46 -1.63 26.69
CA LEU A 248 14.87 -1.98 26.74
C LEU A 248 15.45 -1.47 28.06
N ASP A 249 15.96 -2.38 28.87
CA ASP A 249 16.84 -2.08 29.99
C ASP A 249 18.29 -2.21 29.54
N VAL A 250 19.07 -1.16 29.75
CA VAL A 250 20.51 -1.14 29.44
C VAL A 250 21.28 -0.76 30.70
N THR A 251 22.34 -1.49 31.00
CA THR A 251 23.30 -1.16 32.05
C THR A 251 24.62 -0.80 31.41
N PHE A 252 25.17 0.33 31.85
CA PHE A 252 26.45 0.86 31.42
C PHE A 252 27.49 0.74 32.53
N ASP A 253 28.76 0.61 32.16
CA ASP A 253 29.86 0.81 33.10
C ASP A 253 30.18 2.31 33.31
N GLY A 254 31.23 2.60 34.08
CA GLY A 254 31.66 3.98 34.37
C GLY A 254 32.23 4.71 33.15
N GLN A 255 32.58 3.99 32.09
CA GLN A 255 33.10 4.52 30.83
C GLN A 255 31.97 4.76 29.83
N GLY A 256 30.75 4.30 30.12
CA GLY A 256 29.59 4.45 29.24
C GLY A 256 29.40 3.26 28.31
N VAL A 257 30.12 2.15 28.50
CA VAL A 257 30.01 0.96 27.65
C VAL A 257 28.88 0.06 28.15
N VAL A 258 28.07 -0.47 27.22
CA VAL A 258 27.01 -1.44 27.52
C VAL A 258 27.60 -2.73 28.08
N VAL A 259 27.20 -3.11 29.30
CA VAL A 259 27.65 -4.35 29.97
C VAL A 259 26.55 -5.40 30.14
N SER A 260 25.28 -4.99 30.10
CA SER A 260 24.15 -5.92 30.05
C SER A 260 22.90 -5.25 29.51
N HIS A 261 22.04 -6.01 28.84
CA HIS A 261 20.77 -5.53 28.35
C HIS A 261 19.67 -6.59 28.47
N ASN A 262 18.42 -6.13 28.59
CA ASN A 262 17.23 -6.97 28.47
C ASN A 262 16.16 -6.20 27.72
N GLY A 263 15.74 -6.73 26.57
CA GLY A 263 14.66 -6.16 25.77
C GLY A 263 13.43 -7.07 25.74
N GLU A 264 12.25 -6.47 25.66
CA GLU A 264 10.99 -7.16 25.43
C GLU A 264 9.98 -6.28 24.69
N LEU A 265 8.97 -6.92 24.13
CA LEU A 265 7.82 -6.27 23.52
C LEU A 265 6.57 -6.52 24.36
N ILE A 266 5.98 -5.46 24.88
CA ILE A 266 4.72 -5.53 25.61
C ILE A 266 3.58 -5.39 24.61
N LYS A 267 2.76 -6.44 24.45
CA LYS A 267 1.56 -6.39 23.60
C LYS A 267 0.53 -5.40 24.14
N ILE A 268 0.22 -4.38 23.36
CA ILE A 268 -0.74 -3.35 23.75
C ILE A 268 -2.16 -3.90 23.82
N GLY A 269 -2.54 -4.78 22.89
CA GLY A 269 -3.89 -5.35 22.81
C GLY A 269 -4.37 -6.06 24.07
N GLU A 270 -3.44 -6.58 24.88
CA GLU A 270 -3.69 -7.33 26.13
C GLU A 270 -3.88 -6.41 27.36
N LYS A 271 -3.61 -5.10 27.23
CA LYS A 271 -3.75 -4.15 28.34
C LYS A 271 -5.20 -3.70 28.51
N LYS A 272 -5.50 -3.24 29.72
CA LYS A 272 -6.75 -2.55 30.01
C LYS A 272 -6.67 -1.12 29.50
N GLU A 273 -7.80 -0.57 29.08
CA GLU A 273 -7.89 0.84 28.70
C GLU A 273 -7.71 1.75 29.92
N ASN A 274 -6.90 2.80 29.77
CA ASN A 274 -6.86 3.88 30.74
C ASN A 274 -8.17 4.68 30.65
N PRO A 275 -8.92 4.89 31.77
CA PRO A 275 -10.24 5.52 31.72
C PRO A 275 -10.25 6.94 31.15
N GLU A 276 -9.25 7.76 31.48
CA GLU A 276 -9.14 9.12 30.98
C GLU A 276 -8.86 9.15 29.48
N ALA A 277 -7.93 8.32 29.01
CA ALA A 277 -7.59 8.19 27.60
C ALA A 277 -8.75 7.59 26.79
N ALA A 278 -9.48 6.61 27.33
CA ALA A 278 -10.65 6.04 26.68
C ALA A 278 -11.75 7.08 26.46
N LYS A 279 -11.92 8.01 27.40
CA LYS A 279 -12.86 9.13 27.22
C LYS A 279 -12.45 10.04 26.07
N VAL A 280 -11.16 10.41 25.99
CA VAL A 280 -10.62 11.23 24.89
C VAL A 280 -10.76 10.48 23.55
N LEU A 281 -10.41 9.20 23.52
CA LEU A 281 -10.50 8.38 22.31
C LEU A 281 -11.93 8.30 21.78
N LYS A 282 -12.91 8.19 22.68
CA LYS A 282 -14.32 8.17 22.31
C LYS A 282 -14.76 9.44 21.58
N GLU A 283 -14.26 10.62 21.97
CA GLU A 283 -14.60 11.89 21.32
C GLU A 283 -14.10 11.95 19.86
N TYR A 284 -12.91 11.42 19.60
CA TYR A 284 -12.37 11.29 18.24
C TYR A 284 -13.07 10.15 17.47
N ALA A 285 -13.30 8.99 18.10
CA ALA A 285 -13.98 7.86 17.48
C ALA A 285 -15.41 8.19 17.02
N GLU A 286 -16.17 8.96 17.81
CA GLU A 286 -17.51 9.42 17.42
C GLU A 286 -17.51 10.33 16.18
N GLN A 287 -16.43 11.05 15.93
CA GLN A 287 -16.25 11.84 14.71
C GLN A 287 -15.86 10.95 13.53
N ILE A 288 -14.94 10.00 13.73
CA ILE A 288 -14.59 9.00 12.71
C ILE A 288 -15.81 8.18 12.27
N GLU A 289 -16.68 7.80 13.19
CA GLU A 289 -17.93 7.11 12.84
C GLU A 289 -18.86 7.98 11.99
N LYS A 290 -18.84 9.31 12.14
CA LYS A 290 -19.58 10.20 11.22
C LYS A 290 -18.94 10.19 9.84
N VAL A 291 -17.62 10.35 9.76
CA VAL A 291 -16.86 10.33 8.49
C VAL A 291 -17.10 9.03 7.73
N LYS A 292 -17.07 7.88 8.41
CA LYS A 292 -17.40 6.57 7.79
C LYS A 292 -18.79 6.53 7.15
N ASN A 293 -19.76 7.25 7.73
CA ASN A 293 -21.12 7.30 7.20
C ASN A 293 -21.31 8.40 6.12
N GLU A 294 -20.28 9.19 5.83
CA GLU A 294 -20.37 10.21 4.79
C GLU A 294 -20.44 9.58 3.40
N PRO A 295 -21.30 10.10 2.51
CA PRO A 295 -21.35 9.65 1.13
C PRO A 295 -20.10 10.13 0.39
N THR A 296 -19.51 9.25 -0.41
CA THR A 296 -18.43 9.60 -1.36
C THR A 296 -18.91 10.53 -2.49
N GLY A 297 -20.23 10.74 -2.60
CA GLY A 297 -20.86 11.42 -3.73
C GLY A 297 -21.10 10.52 -4.93
N ALA A 298 -20.85 9.22 -4.80
CA ALA A 298 -21.11 8.20 -5.81
C ALA A 298 -22.27 7.26 -5.41
N THR A 299 -22.95 6.71 -6.41
CA THR A 299 -24.01 5.70 -6.23
C THR A 299 -23.66 4.45 -7.04
N ALA A 300 -23.57 3.29 -6.38
CA ALA A 300 -23.50 2.00 -7.05
C ALA A 300 -24.87 1.61 -7.59
N THR A 301 -24.95 1.31 -8.88
CA THR A 301 -26.21 0.91 -9.55
C THR A 301 -26.66 -0.51 -9.19
N GLN A 302 -25.72 -1.33 -8.71
CA GLN A 302 -25.92 -2.70 -8.27
C GLN A 302 -24.90 -3.03 -7.16
N THR A 303 -25.14 -4.12 -6.42
CA THR A 303 -24.15 -4.61 -5.45
C THR A 303 -22.90 -5.07 -6.20
N LEU A 304 -21.73 -4.58 -5.78
CA LEU A 304 -20.43 -5.02 -6.26
C LEU A 304 -19.94 -6.13 -5.33
N GLU A 305 -20.26 -7.35 -5.71
CA GLU A 305 -20.02 -8.55 -4.90
C GLU A 305 -18.53 -8.82 -4.64
N ASN A 306 -18.23 -9.42 -3.48
CA ASN A 306 -16.94 -10.02 -3.16
C ASN A 306 -17.09 -11.54 -3.03
N PRO A 307 -17.25 -12.28 -4.13
CA PRO A 307 -17.61 -13.68 -4.08
C PRO A 307 -16.47 -14.52 -3.52
N ARG A 308 -16.82 -15.61 -2.83
CA ARG A 308 -15.92 -16.66 -2.35
C ARG A 308 -16.49 -18.03 -2.69
N THR A 309 -15.60 -18.99 -2.92
CA THR A 309 -15.99 -20.37 -3.26
C THR A 309 -16.81 -21.07 -2.18
N GLY A 310 -16.65 -20.68 -0.91
CA GLY A 310 -17.27 -21.40 0.21
C GLY A 310 -16.82 -22.85 0.33
N GLY A 311 -15.67 -23.21 -0.27
CA GLY A 311 -15.18 -24.58 -0.37
C GLY A 311 -15.60 -25.32 -1.66
N ASP A 312 -16.47 -24.73 -2.48
CA ASP A 312 -16.84 -25.25 -3.79
C ASP A 312 -16.06 -24.54 -4.91
N VAL A 313 -15.06 -25.24 -5.46
CA VAL A 313 -14.19 -24.71 -6.51
C VAL A 313 -14.90 -24.44 -7.85
N THR A 314 -16.19 -24.75 -8.00
CA THR A 314 -16.97 -24.33 -9.17
C THR A 314 -17.63 -22.95 -8.99
N MET A 315 -17.76 -22.47 -7.76
CA MET A 315 -18.36 -21.15 -7.46
C MET A 315 -17.39 -20.01 -7.78
N PRO A 316 -17.86 -18.82 -8.20
CA PRO A 316 -17.00 -17.68 -8.48
C PRO A 316 -16.26 -17.20 -7.23
N SER A 317 -15.08 -16.60 -7.43
CA SER A 317 -14.36 -15.96 -6.34
C SER A 317 -13.49 -14.81 -6.81
N VAL A 318 -13.42 -13.74 -6.01
CA VAL A 318 -12.47 -12.63 -6.21
C VAL A 318 -11.01 -13.11 -6.25
N ARG A 319 -10.75 -14.33 -5.78
CA ARG A 319 -9.43 -14.97 -5.67
C ARG A 319 -9.09 -15.93 -6.80
N LYS A 320 -9.90 -15.96 -7.87
CA LYS A 320 -9.63 -16.79 -9.06
C LYS A 320 -10.35 -16.34 -10.34
N ASN A 321 -11.33 -15.46 -10.22
CA ASN A 321 -12.12 -14.93 -11.33
C ASN A 321 -11.98 -13.41 -11.35
N GLU A 322 -12.03 -12.83 -12.56
CA GLU A 322 -12.28 -11.40 -12.73
C GLU A 322 -13.61 -11.01 -12.06
N THR A 323 -13.64 -9.83 -11.44
CA THR A 323 -14.86 -9.30 -10.81
C THR A 323 -15.06 -7.82 -11.16
N PRO A 324 -16.30 -7.33 -11.22
CA PRO A 324 -16.56 -5.90 -11.41
C PRO A 324 -15.87 -5.01 -10.36
N LEU A 325 -15.82 -5.46 -9.10
CA LEU A 325 -15.16 -4.72 -8.03
C LEU A 325 -13.64 -4.67 -8.22
N GLY A 326 -13.01 -5.78 -8.62
CA GLY A 326 -11.59 -5.82 -8.95
C GLY A 326 -11.22 -4.91 -10.13
N ASN A 327 -12.08 -4.84 -11.15
CA ASN A 327 -11.92 -3.92 -12.28
C ASN A 327 -12.01 -2.46 -11.82
N LEU A 328 -13.03 -2.11 -11.03
CA LEU A 328 -13.19 -0.76 -10.47
C LEU A 328 -11.98 -0.30 -9.67
N ILE A 329 -11.43 -1.17 -8.81
CA ILE A 329 -10.26 -0.85 -7.99
C ILE A 329 -9.04 -0.63 -8.88
N THR A 330 -8.77 -1.54 -9.80
CA THR A 330 -7.59 -1.44 -10.67
C THR A 330 -7.68 -0.29 -11.66
N ASP A 331 -8.89 0.12 -12.09
CA ASP A 331 -9.10 1.31 -12.90
C ASP A 331 -8.74 2.59 -12.13
N GLY A 332 -9.14 2.68 -10.85
CA GLY A 332 -8.73 3.75 -9.96
C GLY A 332 -7.22 3.79 -9.75
N MET A 333 -6.60 2.63 -9.50
CA MET A 333 -5.14 2.49 -9.38
C MET A 333 -4.41 2.96 -10.63
N LEU A 334 -4.82 2.51 -11.82
CA LEU A 334 -4.18 2.90 -13.07
C LEU A 334 -4.36 4.40 -13.35
N ALA A 335 -5.56 4.94 -13.16
CA ALA A 335 -5.85 6.34 -13.37
C ALA A 335 -5.00 7.24 -12.44
N LYS A 336 -4.91 6.89 -11.16
CA LYS A 336 -4.11 7.63 -10.19
C LYS A 336 -2.62 7.50 -10.44
N ALA A 337 -2.11 6.30 -10.73
CA ALA A 337 -0.69 6.12 -11.04
C ALA A 337 -0.25 6.96 -12.26
N LYS A 338 -1.12 7.06 -13.28
CA LYS A 338 -0.87 7.89 -14.48
C LYS A 338 -0.77 9.39 -14.20
N THR A 339 -1.28 9.90 -13.07
CA THR A 339 -1.09 11.31 -12.71
C THR A 339 0.32 11.61 -12.22
N TYR A 340 1.05 10.57 -11.78
CA TYR A 340 2.45 10.67 -11.33
C TYR A 340 3.43 10.24 -12.41
N ASN A 341 3.11 9.16 -13.13
CA ASN A 341 3.91 8.68 -14.23
C ASN A 341 3.00 8.23 -15.38
N SER A 342 2.99 9.00 -16.48
CA SER A 342 2.15 8.71 -17.65
C SER A 342 2.53 7.41 -18.37
N GLU A 343 3.73 6.88 -18.13
CA GLU A 343 4.24 5.63 -18.73
C GLU A 343 3.68 4.36 -18.04
N VAL A 344 2.93 4.49 -16.96
CA VAL A 344 2.28 3.35 -16.29
C VAL A 344 1.25 2.73 -17.22
N VAL A 345 1.48 1.49 -17.66
CA VAL A 345 0.64 0.80 -18.65
C VAL A 345 -0.45 -0.07 -18.03
N MET A 346 -0.22 -0.60 -16.82
CA MET A 346 -1.11 -1.56 -16.16
C MET A 346 -1.16 -1.31 -14.65
N ALA A 347 -2.26 -1.70 -14.02
CA ALA A 347 -2.36 -1.74 -12.56
C ALA A 347 -2.91 -3.09 -12.07
N PHE A 348 -2.42 -3.56 -10.93
CA PHE A 348 -2.76 -4.86 -10.36
C PHE A 348 -3.22 -4.75 -8.91
N GLN A 349 -4.27 -5.50 -8.56
CA GLN A 349 -4.75 -5.68 -7.19
C GLN A 349 -4.91 -7.16 -6.89
N ASN A 350 -4.18 -7.67 -5.89
CA ASN A 350 -4.39 -9.04 -5.41
C ASN A 350 -5.78 -9.20 -4.76
N GLY A 351 -6.51 -10.25 -5.11
CA GLY A 351 -7.88 -10.52 -4.63
C GLY A 351 -7.95 -10.78 -3.12
N GLY A 352 -6.82 -11.13 -2.49
CA GLY A 352 -6.64 -11.19 -1.05
C GLY A 352 -6.79 -9.84 -0.37
N GLY A 353 -6.47 -8.75 -1.07
CA GLY A 353 -6.64 -7.37 -0.61
C GLY A 353 -8.08 -6.86 -0.66
N ILE A 354 -8.98 -7.48 -1.44
CA ILE A 354 -10.38 -7.08 -1.59
C ILE A 354 -11.24 -7.84 -0.56
N ARG A 355 -11.77 -7.13 0.43
CA ARG A 355 -12.26 -7.76 1.68
C ARG A 355 -13.76 -7.81 1.85
N GLU A 356 -14.47 -6.82 1.35
CA GLU A 356 -15.93 -6.72 1.45
C GLU A 356 -16.55 -6.32 0.10
N ALA A 357 -17.88 -6.46 0.02
CA ALA A 357 -18.68 -5.99 -1.10
C ALA A 357 -19.11 -4.52 -0.92
N ILE A 358 -19.43 -3.82 -2.01
CA ILE A 358 -20.10 -2.51 -1.97
C ILE A 358 -21.59 -2.72 -2.28
N GLN A 359 -22.49 -2.24 -1.41
CA GLN A 359 -23.92 -2.42 -1.63
C GLN A 359 -24.47 -1.48 -2.71
N ALA A 360 -25.55 -1.89 -3.37
CA ALA A 360 -26.28 -1.00 -4.27
C ALA A 360 -26.80 0.23 -3.50
N GLY A 361 -26.66 1.41 -4.10
CA GLY A 361 -27.05 2.68 -3.49
C GLY A 361 -25.86 3.63 -3.26
N PRO A 362 -26.06 4.70 -2.48
CA PRO A 362 -25.00 5.66 -2.16
C PRO A 362 -23.82 4.96 -1.48
N ILE A 363 -22.62 5.15 -2.03
CA ILE A 363 -21.39 4.55 -1.51
C ILE A 363 -20.84 5.45 -0.40
N THR A 364 -20.63 4.88 0.78
CA THR A 364 -20.05 5.57 1.94
C THR A 364 -18.53 5.39 2.03
N VAL A 365 -17.85 6.29 2.75
CA VAL A 365 -16.41 6.15 3.03
C VAL A 365 -16.11 4.86 3.79
N GLY A 366 -16.98 4.49 4.74
CA GLY A 366 -16.86 3.26 5.52
C GLY A 366 -16.94 1.99 4.67
N GLU A 367 -17.79 1.96 3.65
CA GLU A 367 -17.83 0.85 2.67
C GLU A 367 -16.54 0.78 1.85
N VAL A 368 -15.98 1.92 1.42
CA VAL A 368 -14.71 1.93 0.68
C VAL A 368 -13.56 1.37 1.53
N ILE A 369 -13.51 1.76 2.81
CA ILE A 369 -12.50 1.25 3.75
C ILE A 369 -12.72 -0.24 4.04
N SER A 370 -13.96 -0.71 4.19
CA SER A 370 -14.20 -2.14 4.43
C SER A 370 -13.76 -3.01 3.25
N VAL A 371 -13.81 -2.48 2.02
CA VAL A 371 -13.29 -3.15 0.82
C VAL A 371 -11.77 -3.24 0.83
N LEU A 372 -11.06 -2.16 1.19
CA LEU A 372 -9.59 -2.07 1.25
C LEU A 372 -9.12 -1.64 2.67
N PRO A 373 -9.19 -2.53 3.67
CA PRO A 373 -9.04 -2.15 5.08
C PRO A 373 -7.59 -2.14 5.57
N PHE A 374 -6.63 -2.50 4.72
CA PHE A 374 -5.24 -2.66 5.12
C PHE A 374 -4.45 -1.36 5.07
N GLY A 375 -4.96 -0.33 4.41
CA GLY A 375 -4.25 0.93 4.23
C GLY A 375 -2.94 0.73 3.47
N ASN A 376 -2.91 -0.19 2.49
CA ASN A 376 -1.72 -0.30 1.64
C ASN A 376 -1.59 0.97 0.80
N THR A 377 -0.37 1.31 0.44
CA THR A 377 -0.08 2.42 -0.45
C THR A 377 -0.02 1.96 -1.90
N LEU A 378 -0.32 2.87 -2.84
CA LEU A 378 -0.12 2.66 -4.27
C LEU A 378 1.38 2.78 -4.58
N ALA A 379 1.96 1.75 -5.19
CA ALA A 379 3.34 1.74 -5.64
C ALA A 379 3.41 1.59 -7.17
N THR A 380 4.42 2.19 -7.79
CA THR A 380 4.80 1.93 -9.18
C THR A 380 6.08 1.10 -9.22
N MET A 381 6.23 0.27 -10.24
CA MET A 381 7.41 -0.56 -10.40
C MET A 381 7.77 -0.76 -11.87
N ASP A 382 9.06 -0.79 -12.15
CA ASP A 382 9.60 -1.16 -13.46
C ASP A 382 9.93 -2.65 -13.48
N VAL A 383 9.22 -3.40 -14.33
CA VAL A 383 9.33 -4.86 -14.44
C VAL A 383 9.50 -5.30 -15.88
N SER A 384 10.34 -6.31 -16.13
CA SER A 384 10.46 -6.90 -17.47
C SER A 384 9.20 -7.70 -17.84
N GLY A 385 8.96 -7.91 -19.14
CA GLY A 385 7.86 -8.75 -19.60
C GLY A 385 7.95 -10.19 -19.08
N ALA A 386 9.16 -10.73 -18.92
CA ALA A 386 9.39 -12.03 -18.30
C ALA A 386 8.96 -12.05 -16.83
N GLU A 387 9.28 -10.99 -16.07
CA GLU A 387 8.86 -10.84 -14.68
C GLU A 387 7.33 -10.69 -14.55
N LEU A 388 6.69 -9.96 -15.47
CA LEU A 388 5.22 -9.86 -15.54
C LEU A 388 4.58 -11.22 -15.79
N LYS A 389 5.08 -12.00 -16.76
CA LYS A 389 4.59 -13.35 -17.01
C LYS A 389 4.75 -14.24 -15.79
N GLN A 390 5.90 -14.18 -15.13
CA GLN A 390 6.14 -14.92 -13.88
C GLN A 390 5.16 -14.51 -12.77
N ALA A 391 4.85 -13.22 -12.63
CA ALA A 391 3.85 -12.75 -11.68
C ALA A 391 2.46 -13.33 -11.99
N PHE A 392 2.03 -13.31 -13.25
CA PHE A 392 0.74 -13.89 -13.62
C PHE A 392 0.70 -15.42 -13.50
N GLU A 393 1.82 -16.12 -13.67
CA GLU A 393 1.93 -17.55 -13.33
C GLU A 393 1.69 -17.83 -11.84
N ILE A 394 2.19 -16.95 -10.95
CA ILE A 394 1.91 -17.01 -9.51
C ILE A 394 0.42 -16.74 -9.26
N SER A 395 -0.13 -15.69 -9.88
CA SER A 395 -1.55 -15.30 -9.79
C SER A 395 -2.50 -16.48 -10.06
N VAL A 396 -2.32 -17.16 -11.19
CA VAL A 396 -3.17 -18.30 -11.60
C VAL A 396 -2.68 -19.65 -11.08
N GLY A 397 -1.62 -19.68 -10.27
CA GLY A 397 -0.90 -20.91 -9.91
C GLY A 397 -1.71 -21.93 -9.12
N GLN A 398 -2.72 -21.48 -8.35
CA GLN A 398 -3.61 -22.36 -7.57
C GLN A 398 -4.95 -22.66 -8.27
N TYR A 399 -5.24 -22.05 -9.42
CA TYR A 399 -6.49 -22.26 -10.14
C TYR A 399 -6.74 -23.76 -10.39
N PRO A 400 -7.97 -24.30 -10.17
CA PRO A 400 -9.22 -23.59 -9.86
C PRO A 400 -9.49 -23.30 -8.36
N ALA A 401 -8.52 -23.59 -7.47
CA ALA A 401 -8.61 -23.19 -6.08
C ALA A 401 -8.38 -21.68 -5.92
N GLU A 402 -8.82 -21.12 -4.80
CA GLU A 402 -8.65 -19.70 -4.50
C GLU A 402 -7.19 -19.37 -4.18
N ASN A 403 -6.68 -18.31 -4.81
CA ASN A 403 -5.39 -17.72 -4.48
C ASN A 403 -5.58 -16.29 -3.96
N GLY A 404 -5.12 -16.00 -2.73
CA GLY A 404 -5.07 -14.60 -2.24
C GLY A 404 -4.29 -13.69 -3.19
N GLY A 405 -3.24 -14.23 -3.81
CA GLY A 405 -2.43 -13.51 -4.79
C GLY A 405 -3.08 -13.33 -6.16
N PHE A 406 -4.29 -13.84 -6.45
CA PHE A 406 -4.89 -13.66 -7.79
C PHE A 406 -5.02 -12.17 -8.15
N LEU A 407 -4.38 -11.73 -9.23
CA LEU A 407 -4.33 -10.33 -9.64
C LEU A 407 -5.54 -9.97 -10.51
N HIS A 408 -6.36 -9.05 -10.03
CA HIS A 408 -7.21 -8.23 -10.89
C HIS A 408 -6.33 -7.25 -11.66
N VAL A 409 -6.77 -6.83 -12.85
CA VAL A 409 -5.95 -5.99 -13.73
C VAL A 409 -6.76 -4.87 -14.40
N SER A 410 -6.11 -3.72 -14.58
CA SER A 410 -6.54 -2.67 -15.52
C SER A 410 -5.41 -2.37 -16.50
N GLY A 411 -5.76 -1.94 -17.71
CA GLY A 411 -4.82 -1.65 -18.79
C GLY A 411 -4.27 -2.89 -19.52
N ALA A 412 -4.65 -4.11 -19.10
CA ALA A 412 -4.20 -5.35 -19.69
C ALA A 412 -5.33 -6.36 -19.98
N LYS A 413 -5.04 -7.29 -20.88
CA LYS A 413 -5.80 -8.51 -21.16
C LYS A 413 -4.87 -9.70 -20.91
N VAL A 414 -5.30 -10.67 -20.11
CA VAL A 414 -4.50 -11.83 -19.69
C VAL A 414 -5.24 -13.09 -20.08
N GLN A 415 -4.59 -13.94 -20.86
CA GLN A 415 -5.10 -15.26 -21.22
C GLN A 415 -4.23 -16.33 -20.58
N PHE A 416 -4.86 -17.31 -19.95
CA PHE A 416 -4.17 -18.47 -19.37
C PHE A 416 -4.89 -19.77 -19.72
N ASP A 417 -4.17 -20.89 -19.76
CA ASP A 417 -4.72 -22.22 -19.96
C ASP A 417 -4.55 -23.01 -18.66
N SER A 418 -5.66 -23.23 -17.95
CA SER A 418 -5.63 -23.95 -16.66
C SER A 418 -5.27 -25.42 -16.76
N THR A 419 -5.32 -26.02 -17.96
CA THR A 419 -4.94 -27.41 -18.20
C THR A 419 -3.42 -27.59 -18.23
N GLN A 420 -2.67 -26.51 -18.43
CA GLN A 420 -1.21 -26.55 -18.38
C GLN A 420 -0.70 -26.69 -16.93
N PRO A 421 0.49 -27.30 -16.74
CA PRO A 421 1.14 -27.36 -15.44
C PRO A 421 1.34 -25.96 -14.84
N THR A 422 1.18 -25.83 -13.51
CA THR A 422 1.49 -24.60 -12.77
C THR A 422 2.87 -24.06 -13.15
N GLY A 423 2.97 -22.75 -13.42
CA GLY A 423 4.19 -22.11 -13.90
C GLY A 423 4.35 -22.13 -15.44
N LYS A 424 3.36 -22.66 -16.17
CA LYS A 424 3.27 -22.66 -17.64
C LYS A 424 1.85 -22.41 -18.15
N ARG A 425 1.03 -21.70 -17.36
CA ARG A 425 -0.38 -21.45 -17.66
C ARG A 425 -0.58 -20.18 -18.48
N ILE A 426 0.29 -19.19 -18.40
CA ILE A 426 0.10 -17.92 -19.12
C ILE A 426 0.34 -18.12 -20.61
N VAL A 427 -0.69 -17.82 -21.40
CA VAL A 427 -0.67 -17.87 -22.86
C VAL A 427 -0.24 -16.52 -23.42
N SER A 428 -0.90 -15.44 -22.98
CA SER A 428 -0.59 -14.08 -23.42
C SER A 428 -0.92 -13.05 -22.33
N ILE A 429 -0.18 -11.95 -22.37
CA ILE A 429 -0.50 -10.71 -21.65
C ILE A 429 -0.39 -9.61 -22.70
N ALA A 430 -1.47 -8.89 -22.94
CA ALA A 430 -1.51 -7.76 -23.86
C ALA A 430 -1.86 -6.48 -23.12
N TYR A 431 -1.33 -5.34 -23.56
CA TYR A 431 -1.62 -4.02 -23.00
C TYR A 431 -1.91 -3.01 -24.10
N LYS A 432 -2.62 -1.92 -23.75
CA LYS A 432 -2.87 -0.82 -24.71
C LYS A 432 -1.61 0.01 -24.90
N ASN A 433 -1.09 0.05 -26.12
CA ASN A 433 0.00 0.94 -26.51
C ASN A 433 -0.48 2.41 -26.59
N ALA A 434 0.44 3.32 -26.94
CA ALA A 434 0.14 4.75 -27.07
C ALA A 434 -0.95 5.07 -28.12
N ASP A 435 -1.13 4.20 -29.11
CA ASP A 435 -2.17 4.32 -30.15
C ASP A 435 -3.50 3.70 -29.73
N GLY A 436 -3.61 3.19 -28.50
CA GLY A 436 -4.81 2.56 -27.95
C GLY A 436 -5.04 1.11 -28.38
N GLN A 437 -4.10 0.51 -29.12
CA GLN A 437 -4.18 -0.87 -29.60
C GLN A 437 -3.58 -1.85 -28.60
N TYR A 438 -4.22 -3.01 -28.43
CA TYR A 438 -3.64 -4.09 -27.64
C TYR A 438 -2.44 -4.71 -28.36
N VAL A 439 -1.31 -4.80 -27.66
CA VAL A 439 -0.10 -5.46 -28.14
C VAL A 439 0.47 -6.36 -27.06
N ASP A 440 1.08 -7.48 -27.49
CA ASP A 440 1.63 -8.47 -26.56
C ASP A 440 2.87 -7.96 -25.82
N VAL A 441 2.93 -8.30 -24.54
CA VAL A 441 4.11 -8.14 -23.68
C VAL A 441 5.27 -8.97 -24.21
N GLN A 442 6.43 -8.32 -24.36
CA GLN A 442 7.68 -8.91 -24.84
C GLN A 442 8.63 -9.12 -23.66
N ASP A 443 9.26 -10.29 -23.58
CA ASP A 443 10.00 -10.74 -22.39
C ASP A 443 11.10 -9.78 -21.95
N GLU A 444 11.84 -9.22 -22.92
CA GLU A 444 13.01 -8.38 -22.68
C GLU A 444 12.69 -6.89 -22.53
N LYS A 445 11.43 -6.49 -22.75
CA LYS A 445 11.01 -5.09 -22.57
C LYS A 445 10.66 -4.83 -21.11
N THR A 446 11.00 -3.63 -20.63
CA THR A 446 10.57 -3.13 -19.33
C THR A 446 9.26 -2.38 -19.47
N TYR A 447 8.38 -2.57 -18.49
CA TYR A 447 7.08 -1.95 -18.37
C TYR A 447 6.96 -1.32 -17.00
N THR A 448 6.48 -0.08 -16.94
CA THR A 448 6.09 0.53 -15.68
C THR A 448 4.64 0.14 -15.36
N VAL A 449 4.43 -0.44 -14.19
CA VAL A 449 3.12 -0.91 -13.71
C VAL A 449 2.84 -0.39 -12.32
N ALA A 450 1.57 -0.40 -11.90
CA ALA A 450 1.18 -0.04 -10.54
C ALA A 450 0.61 -1.23 -9.78
N THR A 451 0.84 -1.31 -8.47
CA THR A 451 0.19 -2.26 -7.58
C THR A 451 0.15 -1.71 -6.15
N ASN A 452 -0.38 -2.46 -5.18
CA ASN A 452 -0.27 -2.08 -3.78
C ASN A 452 1.11 -2.45 -3.20
N ALA A 453 1.59 -1.69 -2.22
CA ALA A 453 2.93 -1.87 -1.65
C ALA A 453 3.15 -3.26 -1.04
N PHE A 454 2.12 -3.90 -0.47
CA PHE A 454 2.20 -5.29 0.00
C PHE A 454 2.62 -6.25 -1.13
N THR A 455 1.96 -6.15 -2.29
CA THR A 455 2.27 -6.99 -3.46
C THR A 455 3.63 -6.60 -4.06
N ALA A 456 3.94 -5.30 -4.13
CA ALA A 456 5.22 -4.82 -4.66
C ALA A 456 6.43 -5.29 -3.82
N LYS A 457 6.27 -5.40 -2.49
CA LYS A 457 7.28 -5.94 -1.56
C LYS A 457 7.37 -7.48 -1.58
N GLY A 458 6.55 -8.13 -2.42
CA GLY A 458 6.55 -9.59 -2.60
C GLY A 458 5.58 -10.36 -1.70
N GLY A 459 4.58 -9.68 -1.12
CA GLY A 459 3.45 -10.32 -0.46
C GLY A 459 2.78 -11.37 -1.37
N ASP A 460 2.00 -12.30 -0.79
CA ASP A 460 1.36 -13.40 -1.52
C ASP A 460 2.29 -14.30 -2.38
N GLY A 461 3.60 -14.27 -2.12
CA GLY A 461 4.59 -15.10 -2.82
C GLY A 461 5.11 -14.50 -4.13
N TYR A 462 4.91 -13.19 -4.35
CA TYR A 462 5.45 -12.45 -5.49
C TYR A 462 6.96 -12.20 -5.36
N ASP A 463 7.76 -13.28 -5.27
CA ASP A 463 9.23 -13.21 -5.15
C ASP A 463 9.88 -12.41 -6.29
N VAL A 464 9.25 -12.40 -7.46
CA VAL A 464 9.66 -11.59 -8.61
C VAL A 464 9.58 -10.09 -8.32
N PHE A 465 8.54 -9.64 -7.62
CA PHE A 465 8.40 -8.25 -7.19
C PHE A 465 9.28 -7.95 -5.98
N LYS A 466 9.44 -8.91 -5.04
CA LYS A 466 10.42 -8.79 -3.95
C LYS A 466 11.83 -8.51 -4.49
N LYS A 467 12.23 -9.21 -5.55
CA LYS A 467 13.50 -8.99 -6.22
C LYS A 467 13.56 -7.58 -6.84
N ALA A 468 12.51 -7.14 -7.53
CA ALA A 468 12.43 -5.79 -8.08
C ALA A 468 12.54 -4.71 -7.00
N TYR A 469 11.87 -4.91 -5.86
CA TYR A 469 11.96 -4.04 -4.68
C TYR A 469 13.39 -3.96 -4.14
N ALA A 470 14.03 -5.12 -3.91
CA ALA A 470 15.42 -5.18 -3.43
C ALA A 470 16.44 -4.57 -4.41
N GLU A 471 16.11 -4.51 -5.70
CA GLU A 471 16.91 -3.85 -6.74
C GLU A 471 16.59 -2.34 -6.89
N GLY A 472 15.73 -1.78 -6.03
CA GLY A 472 15.36 -0.37 -6.05
C GLY A 472 14.46 0.04 -7.24
N ARG A 473 13.74 -0.91 -7.84
CA ARG A 473 12.86 -0.68 -9.00
C ARG A 473 11.41 -0.35 -8.64
N VAL A 474 11.13 -0.17 -7.35
CA VAL A 474 9.80 0.13 -6.83
C VAL A 474 9.81 1.52 -6.21
N THR A 475 8.80 2.32 -6.52
CA THR A 475 8.54 3.60 -5.87
C THR A 475 7.18 3.53 -5.18
N ASP A 476 7.18 3.63 -3.86
CA ASP A 476 5.96 3.80 -3.08
C ASP A 476 5.48 5.26 -3.22
N LEU A 477 4.26 5.48 -3.67
CA LEU A 477 3.69 6.82 -3.83
C LEU A 477 3.08 7.36 -2.54
N GLY A 478 3.01 6.56 -1.46
CA GLY A 478 2.42 6.94 -0.18
C GLY A 478 0.89 7.09 -0.20
N LEU A 479 0.24 6.81 -1.34
CA LEU A 479 -1.20 7.03 -1.52
C LEU A 479 -2.01 5.86 -1.01
N SER A 480 -2.80 6.06 0.03
CA SER A 480 -3.69 5.05 0.61
C SER A 480 -4.65 4.45 -0.44
N ASP A 481 -4.74 3.13 -0.45
CA ASP A 481 -5.54 2.33 -1.37
C ASP A 481 -7.05 2.65 -1.28
N TRP A 482 -7.59 2.79 -0.07
CA TRP A 482 -8.99 3.17 0.13
C TRP A 482 -9.28 4.62 -0.29
N GLU A 483 -8.33 5.54 -0.13
CA GLU A 483 -8.51 6.92 -0.59
C GLU A 483 -8.53 7.00 -2.10
N ASN A 484 -7.64 6.25 -2.74
CA ASN A 484 -7.61 6.14 -4.19
C ASN A 484 -8.94 5.58 -4.72
N LEU A 485 -9.46 4.51 -4.08
CA LEU A 485 -10.77 3.97 -4.44
C LEU A 485 -11.89 4.99 -4.19
N ARG A 486 -11.90 5.68 -3.05
CA ARG A 486 -12.88 6.74 -2.70
C ARG A 486 -12.91 7.82 -3.77
N ASP A 487 -11.75 8.36 -4.12
CA ASP A 487 -11.62 9.45 -5.09
C ASP A 487 -12.04 8.97 -6.49
N HIS A 488 -11.66 7.75 -6.87
CA HIS A 488 -12.07 7.16 -8.13
C HIS A 488 -13.59 7.00 -8.21
N VAL A 489 -14.25 6.38 -7.22
CA VAL A 489 -15.71 6.24 -7.24
C VAL A 489 -16.41 7.60 -7.22
N ALA A 490 -15.93 8.55 -6.43
CA ALA A 490 -16.46 9.92 -6.36
C ALA A 490 -16.38 10.64 -7.72
N SER A 491 -15.32 10.38 -8.49
CA SER A 491 -15.14 10.92 -9.85
C SER A 491 -16.15 10.35 -10.85
N LEU A 492 -16.58 9.10 -10.67
CA LEU A 492 -17.53 8.43 -11.57
C LEU A 492 -18.99 8.90 -11.36
N LYS A 493 -19.36 9.33 -10.14
CA LYS A 493 -20.73 9.68 -9.69
C LYS A 493 -21.72 8.50 -9.72
N THR A 494 -21.79 7.78 -10.83
CA THR A 494 -22.58 6.56 -11.00
C THR A 494 -21.62 5.41 -11.26
N VAL A 495 -21.63 4.41 -10.37
CA VAL A 495 -20.71 3.27 -10.40
C VAL A 495 -21.44 2.04 -10.95
N ASN A 496 -20.98 1.55 -12.09
CA ASN A 496 -21.51 0.37 -12.78
C ASN A 496 -20.40 -0.41 -13.53
N PRO A 497 -19.34 -0.85 -12.84
CA PRO A 497 -18.30 -1.65 -13.47
C PRO A 497 -18.87 -2.99 -13.97
N LYS A 498 -18.26 -3.53 -15.03
CA LYS A 498 -18.62 -4.82 -15.62
C LYS A 498 -17.41 -5.75 -15.62
N VAL A 499 -17.67 -7.03 -15.81
CA VAL A 499 -16.63 -7.98 -16.27
C VAL A 499 -16.38 -7.68 -17.75
N GLU A 500 -15.12 -7.50 -18.12
CA GLU A 500 -14.71 -7.06 -19.45
C GLU A 500 -13.77 -8.08 -20.13
N GLN A 501 -13.70 -9.29 -19.59
CA GLN A 501 -12.80 -10.35 -20.06
C GLN A 501 -11.34 -9.89 -20.04
N ARG A 502 -10.95 -9.18 -18.97
CA ARG A 502 -9.57 -8.80 -18.68
C ARG A 502 -8.71 -10.02 -18.32
N ILE A 503 -9.31 -11.07 -17.74
CA ILE A 503 -8.61 -12.29 -17.34
C ILE A 503 -9.43 -13.51 -17.77
N VAL A 504 -8.90 -14.31 -18.70
CA VAL A 504 -9.66 -15.39 -19.37
C VAL A 504 -8.89 -16.71 -19.31
N ASP A 505 -9.56 -17.77 -18.86
CA ASP A 505 -9.10 -19.15 -19.05
C ASP A 505 -9.50 -19.62 -20.45
N VAL A 506 -8.52 -19.92 -21.31
CA VAL A 506 -8.72 -20.32 -22.71
C VAL A 506 -8.70 -21.83 -22.92
N SER A 507 -8.69 -22.63 -21.85
CA SER A 507 -8.73 -24.09 -21.96
C SER A 507 -10.01 -24.57 -22.67
N GLU A 508 -9.88 -25.60 -23.52
CA GLU A 508 -10.92 -26.13 -24.43
C GLU A 508 -12.24 -26.60 -23.76
N ASN A 509 -12.36 -26.52 -22.42
CA ASN A 509 -13.53 -26.98 -21.67
C ASN A 509 -14.10 -25.95 -20.68
N VAL A 510 -13.65 -24.69 -20.69
CA VAL A 510 -14.21 -23.64 -19.83
C VAL A 510 -15.25 -22.84 -20.60
N GLU A 511 -16.48 -22.83 -20.09
CA GLU A 511 -17.54 -21.96 -20.60
C GLU A 511 -17.32 -20.53 -20.09
N LEU A 512 -17.12 -19.59 -21.01
CA LEU A 512 -17.04 -18.16 -20.75
C LEU A 512 -18.40 -17.63 -20.29
N PRO A 513 -18.46 -16.65 -19.36
CA PRO A 513 -19.73 -16.04 -19.01
C PRO A 513 -20.30 -15.21 -20.18
N GLY A 514 -21.63 -15.16 -20.30
CA GLY A 514 -22.32 -14.22 -21.19
C GLY A 514 -22.17 -12.75 -20.77
N GLY A 515 -22.59 -11.82 -21.64
CA GLY A 515 -22.51 -10.38 -21.42
C GLY A 515 -22.19 -9.61 -22.71
N GLU A 516 -21.77 -8.35 -22.56
CA GLU A 516 -21.18 -7.60 -23.66
C GLU A 516 -19.77 -8.14 -23.93
N VAL A 517 -19.51 -8.51 -25.19
CA VAL A 517 -18.25 -9.07 -25.65
C VAL A 517 -17.73 -8.21 -26.79
N ASP A 518 -16.47 -7.80 -26.69
CA ASP A 518 -15.81 -7.08 -27.79
C ASP A 518 -15.77 -7.99 -29.03
N ALA A 519 -16.00 -7.41 -30.20
CA ALA A 519 -16.05 -8.18 -31.44
C ALA A 519 -14.71 -8.86 -31.76
N ASP A 520 -13.57 -8.27 -31.35
CA ASP A 520 -12.25 -8.90 -31.45
C ASP A 520 -12.10 -10.11 -30.51
N ASP A 521 -12.82 -10.10 -29.39
CA ASP A 521 -12.77 -11.13 -28.35
C ASP A 521 -13.83 -12.23 -28.55
N PHE A 522 -14.75 -12.10 -29.51
CA PHE A 522 -15.85 -13.04 -29.68
C PHE A 522 -15.39 -14.40 -30.24
N SER A 523 -14.46 -14.40 -31.20
CA SER A 523 -14.08 -15.60 -31.96
C SER A 523 -13.15 -16.54 -31.20
N GLY A 524 -13.28 -17.85 -31.45
CA GLY A 524 -12.33 -18.90 -31.09
C GLY A 524 -11.56 -19.42 -32.30
N THR A 525 -10.90 -20.57 -32.17
CA THR A 525 -10.27 -21.28 -33.29
C THR A 525 -10.84 -22.69 -33.45
N ALA A 526 -10.49 -23.39 -34.54
CA ALA A 526 -10.91 -24.77 -34.74
C ALA A 526 -10.40 -25.71 -33.64
N GLU A 527 -9.19 -25.45 -33.14
CA GLU A 527 -8.57 -26.17 -32.03
C GLU A 527 -9.12 -25.72 -30.67
N ALA A 528 -9.41 -24.44 -30.49
CA ALA A 528 -9.93 -23.87 -29.24
C ALA A 528 -11.21 -23.05 -29.49
N PRO A 529 -12.36 -23.69 -29.73
CA PRO A 529 -13.62 -22.98 -29.91
C PRO A 529 -14.06 -22.35 -28.59
N LYS A 530 -14.64 -21.14 -28.66
CA LYS A 530 -15.19 -20.47 -27.48
C LYS A 530 -16.61 -20.96 -27.20
N VAL A 531 -16.92 -21.17 -25.93
CA VAL A 531 -18.29 -21.49 -25.48
C VAL A 531 -18.73 -20.44 -24.47
N TYR A 532 -19.77 -19.68 -24.76
CA TYR A 532 -20.38 -18.72 -23.85
C TYR A 532 -21.60 -19.32 -23.16
N ASN A 533 -21.72 -19.15 -21.85
CA ASN A 533 -22.86 -19.57 -21.05
C ASN A 533 -23.66 -18.35 -20.59
N GLY A 534 -24.84 -18.15 -21.19
CA GLY A 534 -25.68 -16.97 -21.04
C GLY A 534 -25.82 -16.16 -22.34
N ASN A 535 -26.57 -15.06 -22.26
CA ASN A 535 -26.80 -14.17 -23.41
C ASN A 535 -25.55 -13.35 -23.72
N VAL A 536 -25.26 -13.13 -25.00
CA VAL A 536 -24.10 -12.39 -25.48
C VAL A 536 -24.53 -11.26 -26.40
N THR A 537 -23.94 -10.08 -26.24
CA THR A 537 -24.08 -8.95 -27.16
C THR A 537 -22.71 -8.55 -27.70
N VAL A 538 -22.60 -8.43 -29.03
CA VAL A 538 -21.36 -8.07 -29.72
C VAL A 538 -21.58 -6.80 -30.53
N ALA A 539 -20.81 -5.75 -30.22
CA ALA A 539 -20.83 -4.48 -30.96
C ALA A 539 -19.78 -4.52 -32.08
N ILE A 540 -20.22 -4.42 -33.34
CA ILE A 540 -19.38 -4.55 -34.54
C ILE A 540 -19.00 -3.16 -35.06
N SER A 541 -17.72 -2.97 -35.39
CA SER A 541 -17.21 -1.72 -35.95
C SER A 541 -16.66 -1.78 -37.38
N ASP A 542 -16.09 -2.91 -37.84
CA ASP A 542 -15.71 -3.23 -39.25
C ASP A 542 -14.83 -4.52 -39.33
N LEU A 543 -15.33 -5.66 -38.83
CA LEU A 543 -14.54 -6.91 -38.74
C LEU A 543 -14.70 -7.83 -39.96
N ALA A 544 -13.64 -8.56 -40.28
CA ALA A 544 -13.61 -9.44 -41.44
C ALA A 544 -14.25 -10.83 -41.20
N SER A 545 -14.22 -11.35 -39.96
CA SER A 545 -14.67 -12.71 -39.67
C SER A 545 -15.01 -12.95 -38.20
N PHE A 546 -16.02 -13.78 -37.96
CA PHE A 546 -16.38 -14.35 -36.66
C PHE A 546 -16.37 -15.87 -36.72
N GLU A 547 -15.60 -16.54 -35.86
CA GLU A 547 -15.32 -17.96 -36.06
C GLU A 547 -15.34 -18.80 -34.77
N HIS A 548 -15.82 -20.04 -34.89
CA HIS A 548 -15.68 -21.12 -33.90
C HIS A 548 -16.22 -20.78 -32.50
N VAL A 549 -17.51 -20.44 -32.41
CA VAL A 549 -18.17 -20.03 -31.17
C VAL A 549 -19.44 -20.85 -30.91
N THR A 550 -19.71 -21.19 -29.65
CA THR A 550 -21.01 -21.68 -29.18
C THR A 550 -21.58 -20.71 -28.14
N VAL A 551 -22.82 -20.27 -28.27
CA VAL A 551 -23.52 -19.42 -27.30
C VAL A 551 -24.70 -20.20 -26.72
N LYS A 552 -24.63 -20.53 -25.43
CA LYS A 552 -25.70 -21.19 -24.66
C LYS A 552 -26.71 -20.17 -24.13
N GLY A 553 -27.27 -19.39 -25.03
CA GLY A 553 -28.16 -18.26 -24.76
C GLY A 553 -28.48 -17.48 -26.03
N ASN A 554 -29.02 -16.28 -25.90
CA ASN A 554 -29.29 -15.40 -27.03
C ASN A 554 -28.01 -14.69 -27.48
N LEU A 555 -27.86 -14.47 -28.79
CA LEU A 555 -26.77 -13.69 -29.36
C LEU A 555 -27.34 -12.46 -30.08
N SER A 556 -26.86 -11.27 -29.73
CA SER A 556 -27.22 -10.03 -30.41
C SER A 556 -25.99 -9.39 -31.05
N PHE A 557 -26.10 -9.04 -32.32
CA PHE A 557 -25.10 -8.21 -33.00
C PHE A 557 -25.64 -6.80 -33.22
N THR A 558 -24.85 -5.78 -32.89
CA THR A 558 -25.21 -4.37 -33.07
C THR A 558 -24.11 -3.63 -33.82
N GLY A 559 -24.44 -2.54 -34.52
CA GLY A 559 -23.44 -1.69 -35.20
C GLY A 559 -23.37 -1.88 -36.72
N ASP A 560 -22.23 -1.52 -37.30
CA ASP A 560 -22.03 -1.51 -38.76
C ASP A 560 -21.41 -2.83 -39.23
N LEU A 561 -22.12 -3.58 -40.08
CA LEU A 561 -21.63 -4.85 -40.62
C LEU A 561 -21.10 -4.67 -42.05
N SER A 562 -19.80 -4.95 -42.23
CA SER A 562 -19.15 -4.96 -43.55
C SER A 562 -19.75 -6.05 -44.45
N GLU A 563 -19.94 -5.75 -45.75
CA GLU A 563 -20.46 -6.71 -46.75
C GLU A 563 -19.58 -7.97 -46.90
N HIS A 564 -18.35 -7.93 -46.39
CA HIS A 564 -17.38 -9.02 -46.45
C HIS A 564 -17.22 -9.78 -45.13
N THR A 565 -18.00 -9.45 -44.11
CA THR A 565 -17.93 -10.16 -42.82
C THR A 565 -18.35 -11.60 -43.00
N THR A 566 -17.48 -12.53 -42.60
CA THR A 566 -17.75 -13.96 -42.65
C THR A 566 -18.09 -14.50 -41.27
N PHE A 567 -18.95 -15.52 -41.25
CA PHE A 567 -19.28 -16.25 -40.04
C PHE A 567 -18.94 -17.72 -40.30
N THR A 568 -18.24 -18.36 -39.36
CA THR A 568 -17.75 -19.73 -39.55
C THR A 568 -17.94 -20.52 -38.26
N ASN A 569 -18.71 -21.61 -38.31
CA ASN A 569 -18.93 -22.51 -37.17
C ASN A 569 -19.41 -21.80 -35.90
N ILE A 570 -20.49 -21.02 -36.01
CA ILE A 570 -21.16 -20.39 -34.87
C ILE A 570 -22.42 -21.18 -34.53
N VAL A 571 -22.57 -21.57 -33.27
CA VAL A 571 -23.74 -22.29 -32.75
C VAL A 571 -24.42 -21.44 -31.69
N ILE A 572 -25.74 -21.28 -31.78
CA ILE A 572 -26.54 -20.46 -30.87
C ILE A 572 -27.69 -21.34 -30.37
N GLU A 573 -27.76 -21.56 -29.06
CA GLU A 573 -28.80 -22.38 -28.42
C GLU A 573 -30.07 -21.57 -28.13
N GLY A 574 -30.01 -20.22 -28.17
CA GLY A 574 -31.14 -19.31 -28.07
C GLY A 574 -31.45 -18.56 -29.38
N ASP A 575 -31.95 -17.33 -29.26
CA ASP A 575 -32.31 -16.46 -30.38
C ASP A 575 -31.09 -15.71 -30.93
N LEU A 576 -31.08 -15.45 -32.24
CA LEU A 576 -30.14 -14.55 -32.91
C LEU A 576 -30.84 -13.23 -33.25
N ASP A 577 -30.42 -12.13 -32.62
CA ASP A 577 -30.92 -10.79 -32.91
C ASP A 577 -29.92 -9.99 -33.75
N VAL A 578 -30.35 -9.61 -34.96
CA VAL A 578 -29.57 -8.83 -35.93
C VAL A 578 -30.33 -7.58 -36.36
N SER A 579 -31.41 -7.22 -35.66
CA SER A 579 -32.29 -6.10 -36.01
C SER A 579 -31.62 -4.74 -35.82
N GLU A 580 -30.54 -4.68 -35.02
CA GLU A 580 -29.75 -3.47 -34.78
C GLU A 580 -28.48 -3.39 -35.64
N LEU A 581 -28.35 -4.23 -36.68
CA LEU A 581 -27.26 -4.12 -37.65
C LEU A 581 -27.59 -3.13 -38.77
N ASN A 582 -26.69 -2.19 -38.97
CA ASN A 582 -26.75 -1.22 -40.06
C ASN A 582 -26.03 -1.75 -41.30
N THR A 583 -26.78 -2.39 -42.21
CA THR A 583 -26.24 -2.96 -43.45
C THR A 583 -27.33 -3.13 -44.51
N GLU A 584 -26.99 -2.96 -45.79
CA GLU A 584 -27.95 -3.13 -46.89
C GLU A 584 -28.21 -4.62 -47.22
N ARG A 585 -27.20 -5.48 -47.03
CA ARG A 585 -27.26 -6.94 -47.26
C ARG A 585 -26.15 -7.66 -46.47
N PHE A 586 -26.50 -8.80 -45.89
CA PHE A 586 -25.55 -9.71 -45.27
C PHE A 586 -25.93 -11.16 -45.55
N THR A 587 -24.97 -12.07 -45.38
CA THR A 587 -25.22 -13.51 -45.54
C THR A 587 -24.49 -14.28 -44.46
N PHE A 588 -25.25 -14.93 -43.59
CA PHE A 588 -24.71 -15.84 -42.59
C PHE A 588 -24.45 -17.20 -43.23
N TYR A 589 -23.18 -17.50 -43.50
CA TYR A 589 -22.74 -18.88 -43.72
C TYR A 589 -22.24 -19.44 -42.39
N GLY A 590 -22.33 -20.76 -42.18
CA GLY A 590 -21.73 -21.40 -41.00
C GLY A 590 -22.36 -21.09 -39.64
N ILE A 591 -23.55 -20.47 -39.57
CA ILE A 591 -24.31 -20.27 -38.32
C ILE A 591 -25.40 -21.32 -38.15
N GLN A 592 -25.53 -21.86 -36.94
CA GLN A 592 -26.63 -22.71 -36.50
C GLN A 592 -27.38 -22.01 -35.36
N VAL A 593 -28.69 -21.79 -35.53
CA VAL A 593 -29.55 -21.13 -34.53
C VAL A 593 -30.64 -22.11 -34.11
N SER A 594 -30.81 -22.31 -32.80
CA SER A 594 -31.85 -23.18 -32.25
C SER A 594 -33.17 -22.45 -31.98
N GLY A 595 -33.11 -21.15 -31.68
CA GLY A 595 -34.26 -20.25 -31.52
C GLY A 595 -34.63 -19.51 -32.80
N ASP A 596 -35.26 -18.34 -32.63
CA ASP A 596 -35.68 -17.49 -33.74
C ASP A 596 -34.54 -16.58 -34.22
N VAL A 597 -34.60 -16.17 -35.49
CA VAL A 597 -33.75 -15.12 -36.05
C VAL A 597 -34.58 -13.84 -36.17
N ILE A 598 -34.20 -12.83 -35.40
CA ILE A 598 -34.89 -11.53 -35.30
C ILE A 598 -34.20 -10.55 -36.25
N PHE A 599 -34.96 -10.01 -37.19
CA PHE A 599 -34.52 -9.08 -38.23
C PHE A 599 -35.11 -7.68 -38.05
#